data_AF-A0A3P7NF37-F1
#
_entry.id   AF-A0A3P7NF37-F1
#
_cell.length_a   1.000
_cell.length_b   1.000
_cell.length_c   1.000
_cell.angle_alpha   90.00
_cell.angle_beta   90.00
_cell.angle_gamma   90.00
#
_symmetry.space_group_name_H-M   'P 1'
#
loop_
_entity.id
_entity.type
_entity.pdbx_description
1 polymer ?
#
loop_
_entity_poly.entity_id
_entity_poly.type
_entity_poly.pdbx_seq_one_letter_code
_entity_poly.pdbx_strand_id
1 'polypeptide(L)'
;MLEYHSMFLNSYSETPKFSLVSMVELTHDDTRNLYVADNDLYNYFVSNRRELDKSFVFFMSDHGPRFGQEARTSVNKEEQKNPFLYIVLPEHLRKSRIHEQLQANSKELVTNHDLHSTLKDILYVKFLFVVFFS
;
A
#
# COMPACT_ATOMS: atom_id res chain seq x y z
N MET A 1 -11.23 12.97 4.74
CA MET A 1 -9.81 12.66 4.41
C MET A 1 -9.66 12.25 2.93
N LEU A 2 -10.37 11.22 2.46
CA LEU A 2 -10.30 10.76 1.06
C LEU A 2 -10.67 11.83 0.02
N GLU A 3 -11.62 12.70 0.35
CA GLU A 3 -12.00 13.85 -0.51
C GLU A 3 -10.82 14.82 -0.74
N TYR A 4 -10.17 15.27 0.34
CA TYR A 4 -8.99 16.15 0.23
C TYR A 4 -7.84 15.49 -0.52
N HIS A 5 -7.64 14.18 -0.32
CA HIS A 5 -6.62 13.46 -1.08
C HIS A 5 -6.99 13.38 -2.57
N SER A 6 -8.26 13.19 -2.91
CA SER A 6 -8.76 13.26 -4.28
C SER A 6 -8.50 14.63 -4.91
N MET A 7 -8.75 15.72 -4.17
CA MET A 7 -8.40 17.08 -4.63
C MET A 7 -6.90 17.22 -4.88
N PHE A 8 -6.06 16.69 -3.98
CA PHE A 8 -4.60 16.70 -4.15
C PHE A 8 -4.15 15.93 -5.40
N LEU A 9 -4.67 14.72 -5.62
CA LEU A 9 -4.36 13.91 -6.81
C LEU A 9 -4.66 14.66 -8.11
N ASN A 10 -5.81 15.34 -8.16
CA ASN A 10 -6.29 16.06 -9.34
C ASN A 10 -5.72 17.49 -9.47
N SER A 11 -5.01 18.00 -8.46
CA SER A 11 -4.29 19.28 -8.53
C SER A 11 -2.94 19.13 -9.24
N TYR A 12 -2.30 20.24 -9.64
CA TYR A 12 -0.93 20.25 -10.19
C TYR A 12 -0.67 19.15 -11.25
N SER A 13 -1.43 19.21 -12.36
CA SER A 13 -1.29 18.25 -13.46
C SER A 13 0.16 18.20 -13.95
N GLU A 14 0.64 17.02 -14.33
CA GLU A 14 2.00 16.76 -14.83
C GLU A 14 3.15 16.97 -13.82
N THR A 15 2.85 17.34 -12.58
CA THR A 15 3.86 17.43 -11.50
C THR A 15 3.92 16.09 -10.73
N PRO A 16 5.10 15.51 -10.50
CA PRO A 16 5.25 14.35 -9.61
C PRO A 16 4.72 14.65 -8.21
N LYS A 17 3.97 13.70 -7.65
CA LYS A 17 3.34 13.84 -6.32
C LYS A 17 3.78 12.70 -5.40
N PHE A 18 3.88 13.03 -4.12
CA PHE A 18 4.00 12.06 -3.05
C PHE A 18 2.97 12.39 -1.98
N SER A 19 2.29 11.37 -1.46
CA SER A 19 1.32 11.51 -0.38
C SER A 19 1.34 10.28 0.50
N LEU A 20 1.26 10.50 1.81
CA LEU A 20 1.00 9.46 2.80
C LEU A 20 -0.35 9.74 3.45
N VAL A 21 -1.24 8.75 3.40
CA VAL A 21 -2.57 8.80 4.00
C VAL A 21 -2.62 7.74 5.09
N SER A 22 -2.91 8.16 6.33
CA SER A 22 -3.01 7.25 7.47
C SER A 22 -4.46 7.15 7.96
N MET A 23 -4.99 5.93 8.00
CA MET A 23 -6.31 5.62 8.55
C MET A 23 -6.13 4.97 9.92
N VAL A 24 -6.01 5.82 10.95
CA VAL A 24 -5.58 5.37 12.29
C VAL A 24 -6.67 4.68 13.11
N GLU A 25 -7.94 4.97 12.85
CA GLU A 25 -9.04 4.60 13.77
C GLU A 25 -9.85 3.38 13.30
N LEU A 26 -9.92 3.15 11.98
CA LEU A 26 -10.94 2.29 11.36
C LEU A 26 -11.03 0.89 11.99
N THR A 27 -9.90 0.31 12.37
CA THR A 27 -9.84 -1.03 12.98
C THR A 27 -8.97 -1.08 14.23
N HIS A 28 -8.63 0.09 14.81
CA HIS A 28 -7.63 0.17 15.86
C HIS A 28 -8.02 -0.67 17.07
N ASP A 29 -9.23 -0.44 17.62
CA ASP A 29 -9.70 -1.10 18.83
C ASP A 29 -10.62 -2.30 18.55
N ASP A 30 -11.17 -2.37 17.33
CA ASP A 30 -12.18 -3.37 16.96
C ASP A 30 -12.16 -3.65 15.44
N THR A 31 -11.62 -4.80 15.08
CA THR A 31 -11.55 -5.31 13.70
C THR A 31 -12.91 -5.58 13.07
N ARG A 32 -14.01 -5.62 13.84
CA ARG A 32 -15.37 -5.74 13.26
C ARG A 32 -15.74 -4.54 12.40
N ASN A 33 -15.10 -3.39 12.61
CA ASN A 33 -15.29 -2.18 11.82
C ASN A 33 -14.59 -2.22 10.45
N LEU A 34 -13.83 -3.29 10.15
CA LEU A 34 -13.03 -3.40 8.92
C LEU A 34 -13.84 -3.08 7.67
N TYR A 35 -15.04 -3.63 7.55
CA TYR A 35 -15.88 -3.51 6.35
C TYR A 35 -16.65 -2.18 6.26
N VAL A 36 -16.62 -1.34 7.30
CA VAL A 36 -17.38 -0.08 7.32
C VAL A 36 -16.92 0.86 6.21
N ALA A 37 -15.63 0.85 5.87
CA ALA A 37 -15.06 1.73 4.85
C ALA A 37 -15.00 1.11 3.44
N ASP A 38 -15.50 -0.12 3.22
CA ASP A 38 -15.35 -0.83 1.94
C ASP A 38 -15.91 -0.03 0.77
N ASN A 39 -17.14 0.48 0.91
CA ASN A 39 -17.79 1.28 -0.13
C ASN A 39 -17.08 2.62 -0.34
N ASP A 40 -16.60 3.25 0.73
CA ASP A 40 -15.89 4.53 0.65
C ASP A 40 -14.55 4.37 -0.07
N LEU A 41 -13.79 3.33 0.27
CA LEU A 41 -12.53 2.99 -0.39
C LEU A 41 -12.77 2.59 -1.86
N TYR A 42 -13.77 1.76 -2.13
CA TYR A 42 -14.15 1.38 -3.50
C TYR A 42 -14.46 2.62 -4.34
N ASN A 43 -15.35 3.48 -3.86
CA ASN A 43 -15.76 4.70 -4.56
C ASN A 43 -14.56 5.63 -4.76
N TYR A 44 -13.70 5.77 -3.76
CA TYR A 44 -12.47 6.57 -3.85
C TYR A 44 -11.52 6.05 -4.94
N PHE A 45 -11.23 4.74 -4.96
CA PHE A 45 -10.32 4.15 -5.95
C PHE A 45 -10.88 4.25 -7.37
N VAL A 46 -12.18 3.99 -7.54
CA VAL A 46 -12.86 4.12 -8.84
C VAL A 46 -12.86 5.57 -9.33
N SER A 47 -13.21 6.53 -8.46
CA SER A 47 -13.30 7.94 -8.84
C SER A 47 -11.94 8.56 -9.17
N ASN A 48 -10.86 8.08 -8.55
CA ASN A 48 -9.50 8.57 -8.78
C ASN A 48 -8.67 7.70 -9.73
N ARG A 49 -9.29 6.70 -10.36
CA ARG A 49 -8.60 5.68 -11.16
C ARG A 49 -7.63 6.26 -12.18
N ARG A 50 -8.00 7.35 -12.86
CA ARG A 50 -7.16 7.97 -13.91
C ARG A 50 -5.78 8.39 -13.39
N GLU A 51 -5.71 8.95 -12.19
CA GLU A 51 -4.44 9.39 -11.60
C GLU A 51 -3.72 8.24 -10.90
N LEU A 52 -4.47 7.31 -10.30
CA LEU A 52 -3.91 6.13 -9.65
C LEU A 52 -3.35 5.11 -10.64
N ASP A 53 -3.90 4.97 -11.85
CA ASP A 53 -3.39 4.09 -12.91
C ASP A 53 -2.01 4.55 -13.42
N LYS A 54 -1.61 5.80 -13.19
CA LYS A 54 -0.26 6.30 -13.50
C LYS A 54 0.70 6.21 -12.31
N SER A 55 0.22 5.78 -11.15
CA SER A 55 0.91 5.91 -9.87
C SER A 55 1.29 4.56 -9.29
N PHE A 56 2.34 4.54 -8.47
CA PHE A 56 2.52 3.48 -7.50
C PHE A 56 1.56 3.72 -6.34
N VAL A 57 0.77 2.70 -5.99
CA VAL A 57 -0.11 2.76 -4.82
C VAL A 57 0.32 1.68 -3.85
N PHE A 58 0.63 2.09 -2.63
CA PHE A 58 0.95 1.21 -1.52
C PHE A 58 -0.20 1.27 -0.53
N PHE A 59 -0.85 0.15 -0.28
CA PHE A 59 -1.90 0.01 0.71
C PHE A 59 -1.41 -0.95 1.79
N MET A 60 -1.11 -0.42 2.97
CA MET A 60 -0.43 -1.17 4.01
C MET A 60 -0.96 -0.85 5.40
N SER A 61 -0.81 -1.80 6.32
CA SER A 61 -0.96 -1.59 7.76
C SER A 61 0.41 -1.42 8.42
N ASP A 62 0.48 -0.71 9.54
CA ASP A 62 1.68 -0.65 10.38
C ASP A 62 1.88 -1.91 11.23
N HIS A 63 0.78 -2.58 11.60
CA HIS A 63 0.76 -3.86 12.30
C HIS A 63 -0.50 -4.68 11.97
N GLY A 64 -0.50 -5.99 12.25
CA GLY A 64 -1.74 -6.78 12.29
C GLY A 64 -2.57 -6.52 13.56
N PRO A 65 -3.65 -7.26 13.83
CA PRO A 65 -4.57 -6.98 14.93
C PRO A 65 -3.89 -6.98 16.32
N ARG A 66 -3.63 -5.79 16.88
CA ARG A 66 -2.89 -5.61 18.14
C ARG A 66 -3.78 -5.36 19.36
N PHE A 67 -4.97 -4.81 19.16
CA PHE A 67 -5.90 -4.48 20.23
C PHE A 67 -7.22 -5.27 20.10
N GLY A 68 -8.15 -5.00 21.00
CA GLY A 68 -9.43 -5.71 21.06
C GLY A 68 -9.31 -7.14 21.62
N GLN A 69 -10.40 -7.89 21.52
CA GLN A 69 -10.44 -9.28 21.98
C GLN A 69 -9.76 -10.24 20.98
N GLU A 70 -9.86 -9.91 19.70
CA GLU A 70 -9.28 -10.62 18.57
C GLU A 70 -7.76 -10.78 18.67
N ALA A 71 -7.04 -9.78 19.20
CA ALA A 71 -5.59 -9.82 19.36
C ALA A 71 -5.12 -10.91 20.35
N ARG A 72 -6.03 -11.46 21.18
CA ARG A 72 -5.71 -12.49 22.18
C ARG A 72 -5.66 -13.90 21.60
N THR A 73 -6.19 -14.10 20.38
CA THR A 73 -6.12 -15.41 19.72
C THR A 73 -4.68 -15.79 19.40
N SER A 74 -4.37 -17.08 19.39
CA SER A 74 -3.02 -17.56 19.05
C SER A 74 -2.58 -17.13 17.65
N VAL A 75 -3.50 -17.13 16.69
CA VAL A 75 -3.27 -16.68 15.31
C VAL A 75 -2.89 -15.20 15.29
N ASN A 76 -3.67 -14.33 15.95
CA ASN A 76 -3.39 -12.89 15.89
C ASN A 76 -2.15 -12.46 16.69
N LYS A 77 -1.63 -13.28 17.60
CA LYS A 77 -0.31 -13.03 18.20
C LYS A 77 0.82 -13.09 17.16
N GLU A 78 0.69 -13.94 16.16
CA GLU A 78 1.62 -14.00 15.03
C GLU A 78 1.29 -12.93 14.00
N GLU A 79 0.01 -12.74 13.65
CA GLU A 79 -0.41 -11.74 12.65
C GLU A 79 -0.06 -10.30 13.07
N GLN A 80 0.05 -10.00 14.37
CA GLN A 80 0.57 -8.71 14.85
C GLN A 80 1.91 -8.31 14.23
N LYS A 81 2.75 -9.30 13.88
CA LYS A 81 4.07 -9.10 13.25
C LYS A 81 4.04 -9.29 11.73
N ASN A 82 2.88 -9.58 11.16
CA ASN A 82 2.66 -9.81 9.73
C ASN A 82 1.68 -8.76 9.18
N PRO A 83 2.11 -7.49 9.06
CA PRO A 83 1.26 -6.43 8.54
C PRO A 83 0.86 -6.70 7.09
N PHE A 84 -0.35 -6.28 6.73
CA PHE A 84 -0.85 -6.32 5.37
C PHE A 84 -0.07 -5.35 4.48
N LEU A 85 0.25 -5.79 3.26
CA LEU A 85 0.84 -4.96 2.21
C LEU A 85 0.26 -5.35 0.85
N TYR A 86 -0.26 -4.36 0.13
CA TYR A 86 -0.69 -4.48 -1.25
C TYR A 86 -0.04 -3.37 -2.08
N ILE A 87 0.52 -3.74 -3.24
CA ILE A 87 1.19 -2.81 -4.13
C ILE A 87 0.52 -2.86 -5.50
N VAL A 88 0.10 -1.70 -5.98
CA VAL A 88 -0.38 -1.51 -7.35
C VAL A 88 0.68 -0.74 -8.13
N LEU A 89 1.07 -1.32 -9.27
CA LEU A 89 1.95 -0.66 -10.22
C LEU A 89 1.18 0.30 -11.14
N PRO A 90 1.85 1.37 -11.61
CA PRO A 90 1.43 2.11 -12.79
C PRO A 90 1.12 1.17 -13.95
N GLU A 91 0.09 1.48 -14.73
CA GLU A 91 -0.44 0.63 -15.79
C GLU A 91 0.64 0.20 -16.79
N HIS A 92 1.51 1.13 -17.20
CA HIS A 92 2.59 0.86 -18.14
C HIS A 92 3.66 -0.13 -17.63
N LEU A 93 3.68 -0.43 -16.32
CA LEU A 93 4.58 -1.41 -15.72
C LEU A 93 3.88 -2.74 -15.43
N ARG A 94 2.55 -2.82 -15.54
CA ARG A 94 1.81 -4.08 -15.40
C ARG A 94 2.21 -4.96 -16.60
N LYS A 95 2.83 -6.12 -16.32
CA LYS A 95 3.49 -7.04 -17.29
C LYS A 95 4.94 -6.68 -17.66
N SER A 96 5.58 -5.77 -16.92
CA SER A 96 7.03 -5.61 -16.99
C SER A 96 7.74 -6.63 -16.09
N ARG A 97 9.07 -6.71 -16.18
CA ARG A 97 9.91 -7.48 -15.24
C ARG A 97 9.72 -7.03 -13.79
N ILE A 98 9.34 -5.77 -13.54
CA ILE A 98 9.03 -5.29 -12.18
C ILE A 98 7.80 -5.98 -11.63
N HIS A 99 6.77 -6.17 -12.48
CA HIS A 99 5.56 -6.86 -12.08
C HIS A 99 5.84 -8.33 -11.74
N GLU A 100 6.64 -9.02 -12.55
CA GLU A 100 7.07 -10.40 -12.28
C GLU A 100 7.86 -10.49 -10.99
N GLN A 101 8.80 -9.57 -10.74
CA GLN A 101 9.57 -9.54 -9.50
C GLN A 101 8.69 -9.27 -8.28
N LEU A 102 7.73 -8.35 -8.36
CA LEU A 102 6.78 -8.11 -7.27
C LEU A 102 5.93 -9.34 -6.97
N GLN A 103 5.50 -10.08 -7.99
CA GLN A 103 4.77 -11.34 -7.82
C GLN A 103 5.64 -12.46 -7.21
N ALA A 104 6.94 -12.46 -7.47
CA ALA A 104 7.87 -13.37 -6.80
C ALA A 104 8.03 -12.97 -5.33
N ASN A 105 8.33 -11.69 -5.06
CA ASN A 105 8.51 -11.15 -3.72
C ASN A 105 7.25 -11.29 -2.84
N SER A 106 6.05 -11.31 -3.43
CA SER A 106 4.80 -11.53 -2.66
C SER A 106 4.69 -12.92 -2.05
N LYS A 107 5.62 -13.83 -2.37
CA LYS A 107 5.71 -15.18 -1.81
C LYS A 107 6.91 -15.35 -0.87
N GLU A 108 7.64 -14.26 -0.62
CA GLU A 108 8.84 -14.23 0.20
C GLU A 108 8.63 -13.36 1.44
N LEU A 109 9.55 -13.44 2.40
CA LEU A 109 9.58 -12.51 3.52
C LEU A 109 10.02 -11.13 3.02
N VAL A 110 9.14 -10.14 3.16
CA VAL A 110 9.42 -8.73 2.84
C VAL A 110 9.35 -7.92 4.12
N THR A 111 10.28 -6.98 4.27
CA THR A 111 10.42 -6.11 5.44
C THR A 111 10.24 -4.64 5.06
N ASN A 112 10.10 -3.77 6.08
CA ASN A 112 10.06 -2.33 5.87
C ASN A 112 11.37 -1.77 5.26
N HIS A 113 12.51 -2.48 5.39
CA HIS A 113 13.76 -2.09 4.72
C HIS A 113 13.68 -2.27 3.20
N ASP A 114 12.95 -3.29 2.74
CA ASP A 114 12.73 -3.55 1.32
C ASP A 114 11.77 -2.53 0.72
N LEU A 115 10.75 -2.14 1.48
CA LEU A 115 9.84 -1.05 1.10
C LEU A 115 10.59 0.29 1.03
N HIS A 116 11.46 0.59 2.01
CA HIS A 116 12.32 1.78 1.96
C HIS A 116 13.20 1.79 0.71
N SER A 117 13.83 0.66 0.37
CA SER A 117 14.66 0.53 -0.82
C SER A 117 13.83 0.72 -2.10
N THR A 118 12.65 0.11 -2.16
CA THR A 118 11.69 0.28 -3.27
C THR A 118 11.30 1.75 -3.48
N LEU A 119 11.03 2.49 -2.40
CA LEU A 119 10.71 3.92 -2.48
C LEU A 119 11.90 4.76 -2.99
N LYS A 120 13.13 4.40 -2.60
CA LYS A 120 14.34 5.03 -3.14
C LYS A 120 14.52 4.73 -4.62
N ASP A 121 14.25 3.51 -5.06
CA ASP A 121 14.33 3.13 -6.47
C ASP A 121 13.32 3.93 -7.30
N ILE A 122 12.08 4.08 -6.83
CA ILE A 122 11.05 4.93 -7.47
C ILE A 122 11.53 6.39 -7.59
N LEU A 123 12.17 6.92 -6.55
CA LEU A 123 12.60 8.32 -6.51
C LEU A 123 13.81 8.61 -7.41
N TYR A 124 14.83 7.75 -7.37
CA TYR A 124 16.13 8.03 -7.99
C TYR A 124 16.37 7.30 -9.29
N VAL A 125 15.68 6.17 -9.51
CA VAL A 125 15.93 5.30 -10.64
C VAL A 125 14.70 5.32 -11.54
N LYS A 126 14.75 6.10 -12.61
CA LYS A 126 13.78 5.99 -13.71
C LYS A 126 13.98 4.64 -14.41
N PHE A 127 13.42 3.59 -13.80
CA PHE A 127 13.32 2.22 -14.29
C PHE A 127 14.62 1.60 -14.81
N LEU A 128 15.51 1.23 -13.89
CA LEU A 128 16.55 0.22 -14.11
C LEU A 128 16.81 -0.54 -12.80
N PHE A 129 16.51 -1.83 -12.76
CA PHE A 129 16.79 -2.73 -11.63
C PHE A 129 18.28 -2.87 -11.34
N VAL A 130 18.64 -3.13 -10.07
CA VAL A 130 19.29 -4.36 -9.53
C VAL A 130 19.45 -4.18 -8.01
N VAL A 131 18.96 -5.09 -7.16
CA VAL A 131 19.68 -5.50 -5.93
C VAL A 131 19.40 -6.98 -5.60
N PHE A 132 20.49 -7.71 -5.37
CA PHE A 132 20.58 -9.08 -4.84
C PHE A 132 20.24 -9.13 -3.35
N PHE A 133 19.62 -10.21 -2.88
CA PHE A 133 19.65 -10.56 -1.45
C PHE A 133 20.70 -11.64 -1.20
N SER A 134 21.55 -11.40 -0.20
CA SER A 134 22.20 -12.43 0.61
C SER A 134 21.42 -12.60 1.89
#